data_AF-A0A7V1F846-F1
#
_entry.id   AF-A0A7V1F846-F1
#
_cell.length_a   1.000
_cell.length_b   1.000
_cell.length_c   1.000
_cell.angle_alpha   90.00
_cell.angle_beta   90.00
_cell.angle_gamma   90.00
#
_symmetry.space_group_name_H-M   'P 1'
#
loop_
_entity.id
_entity.type
_entity.pdbx_description
1 polymer ?
#
loop_
_entity_poly.entity_id
_entity_poly.type
_entity_poly.pdbx_seq_one_letter_code
_entity_poly.pdbx_strand_id
1 'polypeptide(L)'
;MTNPSDDLKKALDNWASINKGNAEIGFVEGMFIGALSSSSIIDKFSMWLLAGTGATAALMISNIDKLIPVLGANGIKYSIYCLVISALFGFLAKYKALHCQIMQSIREEINIRVMSIMEKHEMDEEKILEMAEKHNLEVQTNIDVNVISTEYCKAFPKIIHKKLMKEFTTGLRDRLTPSRRAVKNLFWQGNYTVAQFLMFILFVVTALTNIKNI
;
A
#
# COMPACT_ATOMS: atom_id res chain seq x y z
N MET A 1 7.95 33.90 39.99
CA MET A 1 7.38 32.58 40.32
C MET A 1 6.01 32.54 39.69
N THR A 2 5.81 31.73 38.65
CA THR A 2 4.51 31.52 38.01
C THR A 2 3.56 30.88 39.02
N ASN A 3 2.27 31.20 38.93
CA ASN A 3 1.25 30.63 39.80
C ASN A 3 1.12 29.13 39.46
N PRO A 4 1.15 28.19 40.44
CA PRO A 4 1.01 26.75 40.18
C PRO A 4 -0.23 26.39 39.34
N SER A 5 -1.30 27.19 39.45
CA SER A 5 -2.50 27.07 38.62
C SER A 5 -2.26 27.37 37.14
N ASP A 6 -1.36 28.29 36.81
CA ASP A 6 -1.04 28.66 35.42
C ASP A 6 -0.14 27.61 34.76
N ASP A 7 0.79 27.02 35.51
CA ASP A 7 1.67 25.95 35.03
C ASP A 7 0.89 24.66 34.76
N LEU A 8 -0.06 24.30 35.63
CA LEU A 8 -0.97 23.17 35.41
C LEU A 8 -1.86 23.38 34.18
N LYS A 9 -2.44 24.58 34.03
CA LYS A 9 -3.27 24.92 32.87
C LYS A 9 -2.48 24.78 31.56
N LYS A 10 -1.25 25.29 31.52
CA LYS A 10 -0.37 25.18 30.35
C LYS A 10 -0.03 23.72 30.01
N ALA A 11 0.22 22.89 31.03
CA ALA A 11 0.46 21.46 30.84
C ALA A 11 -0.78 20.74 30.27
N LEU A 12 -1.97 21.04 30.79
CA LEU A 12 -3.24 20.49 30.29
C LEU A 12 -3.55 20.94 28.87
N ASP A 13 -3.36 22.22 28.54
CA ASP A 13 -3.55 22.75 27.19
C ASP A 13 -2.60 22.10 26.19
N ASN A 14 -1.33 21.90 26.58
CA ASN A 14 -0.35 21.20 25.75
C ASN A 14 -0.75 19.72 25.54
N TRP A 15 -1.15 19.03 26.61
CA TRP A 15 -1.59 17.64 26.52
C TRP A 15 -2.85 17.50 25.64
N ALA A 16 -3.83 18.39 25.79
CA ALA A 16 -5.03 18.43 24.95
C ALA A 16 -4.68 18.68 23.47
N SER A 17 -3.76 19.60 23.20
CA SER A 17 -3.28 19.88 21.83
C SER A 17 -2.59 18.66 21.20
N ILE A 18 -1.73 17.97 21.95
CA ILE A 18 -1.05 16.74 21.49
C ILE A 18 -2.07 15.63 21.22
N ASN A 19 -3.00 15.42 22.15
CA ASN A 19 -4.03 14.40 22.01
C ASN A 19 -4.93 14.66 20.79
N LYS A 20 -5.38 15.91 20.61
CA LYS A 20 -6.16 16.33 19.43
C LYS A 20 -5.39 16.08 18.14
N GLY A 21 -4.13 16.50 18.05
CA GLY A 21 -3.29 16.28 16.86
C GLY A 21 -3.07 14.80 16.55
N ASN A 22 -2.89 13.96 17.58
CA ASN A 22 -2.78 12.52 17.42
C ASN A 22 -4.09 11.89 16.91
N ALA A 23 -5.23 12.33 17.43
CA ALA A 23 -6.54 11.85 16.99
C ALA A 23 -6.82 12.25 15.52
N GLU A 24 -6.55 13.50 15.13
CA GLU A 24 -6.74 13.98 13.76
C GLU A 24 -5.86 13.21 12.75
N ILE A 25 -4.57 13.02 13.07
CA ILE A 25 -3.65 12.25 12.22
C ILE A 25 -4.06 10.78 12.16
N GLY A 26 -4.40 10.18 13.31
CA GLY A 26 -4.85 8.79 13.38
C GLY A 26 -6.14 8.55 12.59
N PHE A 27 -7.06 9.51 12.61
CA PHE A 27 -8.30 9.45 11.82
C PHE A 27 -8.00 9.47 10.31
N VAL A 28 -7.17 10.41 9.84
CA VAL A 28 -6.76 10.49 8.42
C VAL A 28 -6.02 9.22 8.00
N GLU A 29 -5.16 8.69 8.85
CA GLU A 29 -4.46 7.44 8.61
C GLU A 29 -5.45 6.27 8.49
N GLY A 30 -6.43 6.19 9.38
CA GLY A 30 -7.55 5.25 9.33
C GLY A 30 -8.30 5.28 8.01
N MET A 31 -8.62 6.48 7.50
CA MET A 31 -9.27 6.66 6.21
C MET A 31 -8.41 6.12 5.06
N PHE A 32 -7.09 6.37 5.07
CA PHE A 32 -6.20 5.83 4.05
C PHE A 32 -6.14 4.30 4.07
N ILE A 33 -6.03 3.67 5.25
CA ILE A 33 -6.05 2.21 5.38
C ILE A 33 -7.38 1.65 4.89
N GLY A 34 -8.49 2.28 5.28
CA GLY A 34 -9.83 1.93 4.85
C GLY A 34 -9.93 1.93 3.33
N ALA A 35 -9.41 2.96 2.66
CA ALA A 35 -9.35 3.02 1.20
C ALA A 35 -8.52 1.86 0.60
N LEU A 36 -7.39 1.51 1.20
CA LEU A 36 -6.53 0.41 0.73
C LEU A 36 -7.22 -0.96 0.74
N SER A 37 -8.22 -1.18 1.60
CA SER A 37 -8.99 -2.44 1.63
C SER A 37 -9.65 -2.77 0.28
N SER A 38 -10.00 -1.73 -0.49
CA SER A 38 -10.57 -1.85 -1.84
C SER A 38 -9.58 -2.38 -2.89
N SER A 39 -8.26 -2.33 -2.63
CA SER A 39 -7.23 -2.83 -3.54
C SER A 39 -7.45 -4.30 -3.91
N SER A 40 -7.92 -5.11 -2.96
CA SER A 40 -8.23 -6.53 -3.17
C SER A 40 -9.36 -6.77 -4.17
N ILE A 41 -10.38 -5.90 -4.18
CA ILE A 41 -11.52 -5.98 -5.11
C ILE A 41 -11.04 -5.65 -6.53
N ILE A 42 -10.27 -4.56 -6.67
CA ILE A 42 -9.71 -4.14 -7.96
C ILE A 42 -8.75 -5.21 -8.51
N ASP A 43 -7.91 -5.79 -7.65
CA ASP A 43 -6.97 -6.86 -8.01
C ASP A 43 -7.72 -8.10 -8.54
N LYS A 44 -8.76 -8.56 -7.82
CA LYS A 44 -9.59 -9.67 -8.27
C LYS A 44 -10.19 -9.40 -9.64
N PHE A 45 -10.82 -8.24 -9.84
CA PHE A 45 -11.39 -7.89 -11.14
C PHE A 45 -10.34 -7.87 -12.26
N SER A 46 -9.19 -7.22 -12.03
CA SER A 46 -8.09 -7.14 -13.00
C SER A 46 -7.54 -8.53 -13.36
N MET A 47 -7.44 -9.44 -12.38
CA MET A 47 -6.98 -10.81 -12.60
C MET A 47 -7.99 -11.66 -13.38
N TRP A 48 -9.29 -11.50 -13.11
CA TRP A 48 -10.35 -12.15 -13.90
C TRP A 48 -10.31 -11.68 -15.35
N LEU A 49 -10.15 -10.37 -15.57
CA LEU A 49 -10.01 -9.80 -16.91
C LEU A 49 -8.72 -10.26 -17.61
N LEU A 50 -7.62 -10.41 -16.87
CA LEU A 50 -6.35 -10.90 -17.40
C LEU A 50 -6.46 -12.37 -17.83
N ALA A 51 -7.13 -13.20 -17.02
CA ALA A 51 -7.43 -14.58 -17.37
C ALA A 51 -8.30 -14.67 -18.63
N GLY A 52 -9.35 -13.84 -18.72
CA GLY A 52 -10.17 -13.72 -19.92
C GLY A 52 -9.35 -13.30 -21.16
N THR A 53 -8.51 -12.28 -21.01
CA THR A 53 -7.60 -11.79 -22.07
C THR A 53 -6.67 -12.91 -22.56
N GLY A 54 -6.06 -13.67 -21.64
CA GLY A 54 -5.19 -14.81 -21.96
C GLY A 54 -5.93 -15.95 -22.66
N ALA A 55 -7.11 -16.31 -22.16
CA ALA A 55 -7.94 -17.35 -22.77
C ALA A 55 -8.39 -16.97 -24.20
N THR A 56 -8.82 -15.72 -24.40
CA THR A 56 -9.19 -15.22 -25.73
C THR A 56 -8.00 -15.23 -26.68
N ALA A 57 -6.82 -14.75 -26.25
CA ALA A 57 -5.62 -14.77 -27.06
C ALA A 57 -5.23 -16.22 -27.46
N ALA A 58 -5.27 -17.16 -26.52
CA ALA A 58 -4.96 -18.56 -26.77
C ALA A 58 -5.94 -19.21 -27.78
N LEU A 59 -7.24 -18.92 -27.68
CA LEU A 59 -8.24 -19.39 -28.62
C LEU A 59 -8.06 -18.80 -30.02
N MET A 60 -7.74 -17.50 -30.11
CA MET A 60 -7.45 -16.84 -31.37
C MET A 60 -6.24 -17.45 -32.07
N ILE A 61 -5.15 -17.67 -31.33
CA ILE A 61 -3.92 -18.26 -31.88
C ILE A 61 -4.18 -19.70 -32.32
N SER A 62 -4.84 -20.50 -31.49
CA SER A 62 -5.14 -21.91 -31.80
C SER A 62 -6.08 -22.10 -33.00
N ASN A 63 -6.87 -21.08 -33.34
CA ASN A 63 -7.83 -21.13 -34.46
C ASN A 63 -7.52 -20.09 -35.54
N ILE A 64 -6.27 -19.63 -35.64
CA ILE A 64 -5.90 -18.50 -36.51
C ILE A 64 -6.27 -18.77 -37.97
N ASP A 65 -6.07 -19.98 -38.47
CA ASP A 65 -6.38 -20.38 -39.85
C ASP A 65 -7.87 -20.26 -40.18
N LYS A 66 -8.74 -20.49 -39.19
CA LYS A 66 -10.20 -20.37 -39.34
C LYS A 66 -10.67 -18.92 -39.21
N LEU A 67 -9.92 -18.10 -38.46
CA LEU A 67 -10.25 -16.71 -38.22
C LEU A 67 -9.79 -15.78 -39.35
N ILE A 68 -8.68 -16.09 -40.04
CA ILE A 68 -8.15 -15.25 -41.12
C ILE A 68 -9.19 -14.99 -42.23
N PRO A 69 -9.97 -15.98 -42.71
CA PRO A 69 -11.01 -15.76 -43.70
C PRO A 69 -12.11 -14.78 -43.24
N VAL A 70 -12.46 -14.81 -41.95
CA VAL A 70 -13.58 -14.03 -41.38
C VAL A 70 -13.16 -12.61 -41.00
N LEU A 71 -12.04 -12.47 -40.28
CA LEU A 71 -11.55 -11.20 -39.73
C LEU A 71 -10.49 -10.52 -40.61
N GLY A 72 -9.92 -11.24 -41.56
CA GLY A 72 -8.74 -10.81 -42.30
C GLY A 72 -7.46 -10.83 -41.47
N ALA A 73 -6.32 -10.89 -42.15
CA ALA A 73 -5.00 -10.90 -41.49
C ALA A 73 -4.76 -9.63 -40.65
N ASN A 74 -5.21 -8.47 -41.13
CA ASN A 74 -5.09 -7.20 -40.40
C ASN A 74 -5.97 -7.17 -39.14
N GLY A 75 -7.22 -7.64 -39.23
CA GLY A 75 -8.14 -7.67 -38.09
C GLY A 75 -7.60 -8.54 -36.95
N ILE A 76 -7.04 -9.70 -37.27
CA ILE A 76 -6.37 -10.57 -36.28
C ILE A 76 -5.15 -9.88 -35.67
N LYS A 77 -4.29 -9.30 -36.50
CA LYS A 77 -3.06 -8.64 -36.03
C LYS A 77 -3.36 -7.53 -35.02
N TYR A 78 -4.29 -6.63 -35.34
CA TYR A 78 -4.67 -5.54 -34.43
C TYR A 78 -5.39 -6.04 -33.17
N SER A 79 -6.22 -7.07 -33.30
CA SER A 79 -6.90 -7.70 -32.16
C SER A 79 -5.89 -8.29 -31.16
N ILE A 80 -4.89 -9.02 -31.65
CA ILE A 80 -3.82 -9.58 -30.81
C ILE A 80 -3.01 -8.46 -30.14
N TYR A 81 -2.68 -7.38 -30.86
CA TYR A 81 -1.98 -6.24 -30.24
C TYR A 81 -2.79 -5.60 -29.11
N CYS A 82 -4.10 -5.43 -29.28
CA CYS A 82 -4.96 -4.89 -28.23
C CYS A 82 -4.97 -5.81 -26.99
N LEU A 83 -5.05 -7.13 -27.19
CA LEU A 83 -4.99 -8.12 -26.10
C LEU A 83 -3.64 -8.09 -25.37
N VAL A 84 -2.52 -7.97 -26.09
CA VAL A 84 -1.19 -7.88 -25.47
C VAL A 84 -1.07 -6.63 -24.62
N ILE A 85 -1.48 -5.47 -25.13
CA ILE A 85 -1.42 -4.22 -24.38
C ILE A 85 -2.37 -4.26 -23.16
N SER A 86 -3.56 -4.85 -23.31
CA SER A 86 -4.46 -5.13 -22.19
C SER A 86 -3.75 -5.95 -21.11
N ALA A 87 -3.11 -7.06 -21.49
CA ALA A 87 -2.40 -7.91 -20.55
C ALA A 87 -1.26 -7.18 -19.82
N LEU A 88 -0.49 -6.33 -20.52
CA LEU A 88 0.56 -5.50 -19.91
C LEU A 88 -0.01 -4.57 -18.83
N PHE A 89 -1.15 -3.92 -19.09
CA PHE A 89 -1.82 -3.11 -18.07
C PHE A 89 -2.33 -3.95 -16.89
N GLY A 90 -2.82 -5.17 -17.15
CA GLY A 90 -3.19 -6.11 -16.07
C GLY A 90 -2.01 -6.46 -15.16
N PHE A 91 -0.82 -6.71 -15.73
CA PHE A 91 0.39 -6.94 -14.93
C PHE A 91 0.84 -5.71 -14.14
N LEU A 92 0.73 -4.50 -14.72
CA LEU A 92 1.02 -3.25 -14.02
C LEU A 92 0.05 -3.00 -12.87
N ALA A 93 -1.25 -3.28 -13.06
CA ALA A 93 -2.24 -3.23 -12.00
C ALA A 93 -1.88 -4.23 -10.89
N LYS A 94 -1.54 -5.47 -11.25
CA LYS A 94 -1.13 -6.49 -10.27
C LYS A 94 0.11 -6.07 -9.48
N TYR A 95 1.11 -5.49 -10.15
CA TYR A 95 2.30 -4.97 -9.49
C TYR A 95 1.95 -3.91 -8.44
N LYS A 96 1.04 -2.98 -8.74
CA LYS A 96 0.57 -1.97 -7.78
C LYS A 96 -0.24 -2.58 -6.64
N ALA A 97 -1.08 -3.58 -6.93
CA ALA A 97 -1.84 -4.31 -5.92
C ALA A 97 -0.92 -4.99 -4.90
N LEU A 98 0.16 -5.63 -5.34
CA LEU A 98 1.14 -6.28 -4.46
C LEU A 98 1.79 -5.29 -3.48
N HIS A 99 2.13 -4.07 -3.93
CA HIS A 99 2.65 -3.03 -3.01
C HIS A 99 1.63 -2.65 -1.93
N CYS A 100 0.34 -2.53 -2.28
CA CYS A 100 -0.72 -2.25 -1.32
C CYS A 100 -0.90 -3.40 -0.32
N GLN A 101 -0.92 -4.65 -0.81
CA GLN A 101 -1.11 -5.84 0.02
C GLN A 101 0.06 -6.06 0.99
N ILE A 102 1.32 -5.95 0.52
CA ILE A 102 2.51 -6.05 1.38
C ILE A 102 2.46 -5.00 2.49
N MET A 103 2.11 -3.76 2.17
CA MET A 103 2.00 -2.68 3.16
C MET A 103 0.93 -2.98 4.21
N GLN A 104 -0.24 -3.48 3.78
CA GLN A 104 -1.32 -3.84 4.70
C GLN A 104 -0.92 -5.01 5.61
N SER A 105 -0.36 -6.09 5.05
CA SER A 105 0.04 -7.25 5.83
C SER A 105 1.15 -6.92 6.85
N ILE A 106 2.15 -6.14 6.45
CA ILE A 106 3.20 -5.68 7.37
C ILE A 106 2.57 -4.87 8.50
N ARG A 107 1.66 -3.95 8.18
CA ARG A 107 1.01 -3.10 9.18
C ARG A 107 0.18 -3.90 10.17
N GLU A 108 -0.61 -4.85 9.69
CA GLU A 108 -1.46 -5.69 10.53
C GLU A 108 -0.62 -6.51 11.52
N GLU A 109 0.46 -7.15 11.03
CA GLU A 109 1.40 -7.87 11.88
C GLU A 109 2.14 -6.96 12.87
N ILE A 110 2.53 -5.75 12.45
CA ILE A 110 3.14 -4.75 13.34
C ILE A 110 2.14 -4.36 14.44
N ASN A 111 0.90 -4.03 14.10
CA ASN A 111 -0.10 -3.64 15.09
C ASN A 111 -0.31 -4.74 16.14
N ILE A 112 -0.43 -6.01 15.71
CA ILE A 112 -0.62 -7.15 16.62
C ILE A 112 0.60 -7.32 17.54
N ARG A 113 1.81 -7.36 16.96
CA ARG A 113 3.02 -7.70 17.72
C ARG A 113 3.53 -6.54 18.55
N VAL A 114 3.53 -5.33 18.01
CA VAL A 114 4.08 -4.14 18.68
C VAL A 114 3.18 -3.71 19.83
N MET A 115 1.84 -3.79 19.71
CA MET A 115 0.97 -3.47 20.85
C MET A 115 1.29 -4.34 22.08
N SER A 116 1.46 -5.65 21.90
CA SER A 116 1.83 -6.55 23.00
C SER A 116 3.20 -6.24 23.62
N ILE A 117 4.16 -5.77 22.81
CA ILE A 117 5.48 -5.39 23.28
C ILE A 117 5.40 -4.07 24.06
N MET A 118 4.61 -3.10 23.57
CA MET A 118 4.42 -1.81 24.21
C MET A 118 3.70 -1.93 25.54
N GLU A 119 2.62 -2.71 25.63
CA GLU A 119 1.91 -2.96 26.89
C GLU A 119 2.85 -3.57 27.95
N LYS A 120 3.66 -4.56 27.56
CA LYS A 120 4.65 -5.15 28.46
C LYS A 120 5.73 -4.15 28.88
N HIS A 121 6.23 -3.36 27.93
CA HIS A 121 7.22 -2.32 28.20
C HIS A 121 6.69 -1.28 29.18
N GLU A 122 5.46 -0.78 28.98
CA GLU A 122 4.79 0.16 29.89
C GLU A 122 4.67 -0.41 31.31
N MET A 123 4.22 -1.67 31.44
CA MET A 123 4.12 -2.34 32.74
C MET A 123 5.48 -2.51 33.45
N ASP A 124 6.54 -2.79 32.70
CA ASP A 124 7.88 -2.96 33.28
C ASP A 124 8.54 -1.60 33.57
N GLU A 125 8.26 -0.58 32.74
CA GLU A 125 8.69 0.80 32.95
C GLU A 125 8.11 1.39 34.25
N GLU A 126 6.82 1.20 34.53
CA GLU A 126 6.21 1.61 35.80
C GLU A 126 6.95 1.01 37.00
N LYS A 127 7.23 -0.29 36.99
CA LYS A 127 7.96 -0.97 38.08
C LYS A 127 9.39 -0.46 38.23
N ILE A 128 10.07 -0.20 37.12
CA ILE A 128 11.44 0.33 37.11
C ILE A 128 11.45 1.73 37.72
N LEU A 129 10.52 2.60 37.33
CA LEU A 129 10.41 3.97 37.84
C LEU A 129 10.06 3.97 39.33
N GLU A 130 9.13 3.13 39.78
CA GLU A 130 8.83 2.97 41.21
C GLU A 130 10.06 2.51 42.01
N MET A 131 10.85 1.58 41.46
CA MET A 131 12.07 1.10 42.13
C MET A 131 13.18 2.14 42.12
N ALA A 132 13.30 2.91 41.04
CA ALA A 132 14.25 4.01 40.90
C ALA A 132 13.95 5.15 41.89
N GLU A 133 12.68 5.53 42.03
CA GLU A 133 12.22 6.53 43.01
C GLU A 133 12.55 6.09 44.45
N LYS A 134 12.27 4.83 44.80
CA LYS A 134 12.61 4.27 46.13
C LYS A 134 14.10 4.33 46.46
N HIS A 135 14.97 4.33 45.45
CA HIS A 135 16.43 4.35 45.62
C HIS A 135 17.06 5.69 45.22
N ASN A 136 16.27 6.73 44.94
CA ASN A 136 16.75 8.03 44.45
C ASN A 136 17.68 7.91 43.22
N LEU A 137 17.38 6.97 42.33
CA LEU A 137 18.11 6.75 41.07
C LEU A 137 17.35 7.40 39.91
N GLU A 138 18.07 8.07 39.03
CA GLU A 138 17.52 8.48 37.72
C GLU A 138 17.74 7.35 36.72
N VAL A 139 16.65 6.87 36.12
CA VAL A 139 16.68 5.79 35.12
C VAL A 139 15.97 6.27 33.86
N GLN A 140 16.58 6.01 32.70
CA GLN A 140 15.99 6.30 31.39
C GLN A 140 15.41 5.03 30.78
N THR A 141 14.09 5.03 30.57
CA THR A 141 13.32 3.89 30.04
C THR A 141 12.80 4.11 28.62
N ASN A 142 13.09 5.27 28.03
CA ASN A 142 12.60 5.66 26.72
C ASN A 142 13.09 4.71 25.60
N ILE A 143 12.17 4.34 24.73
CA ILE A 143 12.45 3.55 23.52
C ILE A 143 13.16 4.42 22.48
N ASP A 144 14.35 3.99 22.03
CA ASP A 144 15.06 4.65 20.92
C ASP A 144 14.64 4.07 19.56
N VAL A 145 13.84 4.85 18.82
CA VAL A 145 13.37 4.50 17.48
C VAL A 145 14.53 4.38 16.47
N ASN A 146 15.67 5.01 16.71
CA ASN A 146 16.85 4.86 15.85
C ASN A 146 17.48 3.47 15.97
N VAL A 147 17.50 2.89 17.18
CA VAL A 147 17.96 1.52 17.38
C VAL A 147 17.03 0.56 16.64
N ILE A 148 15.70 0.72 16.80
CA ILE A 148 14.70 -0.11 16.12
C ILE A 148 14.88 -0.06 14.60
N SER A 149 14.91 1.15 14.02
CA SER A 149 15.02 1.31 12.56
C SER A 149 16.35 0.79 12.01
N THR A 150 17.45 0.98 12.74
CA THR A 150 18.77 0.49 12.34
C THR A 150 18.83 -1.04 12.36
N GLU A 151 18.38 -1.68 13.44
CA GLU A 151 18.36 -3.15 13.55
C GLU A 151 17.44 -3.78 12.49
N TYR A 152 16.25 -3.22 12.28
CA TYR A 152 15.36 -3.67 11.21
C TYR A 152 16.02 -3.58 9.83
N CYS A 153 16.67 -2.46 9.52
CA CYS A 153 17.28 -2.26 8.21
C CYS A 153 18.53 -3.14 7.98
N LYS A 154 19.23 -3.60 9.03
CA LYS A 154 20.40 -4.49 8.90
C LYS A 154 20.06 -5.83 8.26
N ALA A 155 18.81 -6.28 8.33
CA ALA A 155 18.36 -7.51 7.69
C ALA A 155 18.35 -7.42 6.15
N PHE A 156 18.50 -6.22 5.56
CA PHE A 156 18.37 -6.00 4.12
C PHE A 156 19.71 -5.67 3.45
N PRO A 157 19.87 -6.01 2.15
CA PRO A 157 21.03 -5.60 1.36
C PRO A 157 21.24 -4.07 1.34
N LYS A 158 22.50 -3.62 1.18
CA LYS A 158 22.90 -2.20 1.32
C LYS A 158 22.06 -1.18 0.53
N ILE A 159 21.58 -1.55 -0.66
CA ILE A 159 20.74 -0.67 -1.50
C ILE A 159 19.36 -0.47 -0.86
N ILE A 160 18.74 -1.57 -0.44
CA ILE A 160 17.42 -1.56 0.21
C ILE A 160 17.53 -0.93 1.60
N HIS A 161 18.57 -1.26 2.36
CA HIS A 161 18.88 -0.65 3.65
C HIS A 161 18.88 0.88 3.57
N LYS A 162 19.64 1.47 2.64
CA LYS A 162 19.69 2.94 2.46
C LYS A 162 18.33 3.53 2.13
N LYS A 163 17.55 2.83 1.31
CA LYS A 163 16.19 3.26 0.95
C LYS A 163 15.25 3.21 2.16
N LEU A 164 15.26 2.11 2.92
CA LEU A 164 14.44 1.92 4.11
C LEU A 164 14.78 2.95 5.19
N MET A 165 16.07 3.19 5.49
CA MET A 165 16.47 4.22 6.45
C MET A 165 15.99 5.62 6.05
N LYS A 166 16.04 5.95 4.75
CA LYS A 166 15.48 7.21 4.23
C LYS A 166 13.95 7.24 4.42
N GLU A 167 13.26 6.12 4.27
CA GLU A 167 11.82 6.02 4.49
C GLU A 167 11.44 6.16 5.96
N PHE A 168 12.17 5.52 6.90
CA PHE A 168 11.98 5.70 8.34
C PHE A 168 12.17 7.15 8.77
N THR A 169 13.28 7.78 8.38
CA THR A 169 13.55 9.19 8.70
C THR A 169 12.49 10.14 8.12
N THR A 170 11.99 9.85 6.93
CA THR A 170 10.88 10.62 6.34
C THR A 170 9.56 10.39 7.10
N GLY A 171 9.28 9.16 7.50
CA GLY A 171 8.08 8.80 8.27
C GLY A 171 8.06 9.40 9.68
N LEU A 172 9.22 9.56 10.31
CA LEU A 172 9.36 10.27 11.59
C LEU A 172 9.03 11.76 11.47
N ARG A 173 9.31 12.37 10.31
CA ARG A 173 8.99 13.79 10.04
C ARG A 173 7.53 13.99 9.64
N ASP A 174 6.97 13.09 8.83
CA ASP A 174 5.57 13.11 8.41
C ASP A 174 4.98 11.69 8.47
N ARG A 175 4.21 11.45 9.53
CA ARG A 175 3.52 10.18 9.84
C ARG A 175 2.60 9.70 8.71
N LEU A 176 2.06 10.61 7.89
CA LEU A 176 1.12 10.27 6.82
C LEU A 176 1.81 9.89 5.51
N THR A 177 3.13 10.10 5.38
CA THR A 177 3.86 9.84 4.13
C THR A 177 3.68 8.41 3.60
N PRO A 178 3.83 7.34 4.43
CA PRO A 178 3.67 5.97 3.94
C PRO A 178 2.24 5.71 3.45
N SER A 179 1.24 6.14 4.21
CA SER A 179 -0.17 5.97 3.88
C SER A 179 -0.59 6.72 2.62
N ARG A 180 -0.13 7.97 2.43
CA ARG A 180 -0.36 8.74 1.19
C ARG A 180 0.24 8.03 -0.03
N ARG A 181 1.45 7.47 0.11
CA ARG A 181 2.11 6.72 -0.98
C ARG A 181 1.33 5.45 -1.33
N ALA A 182 0.83 4.74 -0.33
CA ALA A 182 0.01 3.56 -0.55
C ALA A 182 -1.28 3.91 -1.32
N VAL A 183 -1.97 4.98 -0.94
CA VAL A 183 -3.16 5.44 -1.68
C VAL A 183 -2.84 5.87 -3.10
N LYS A 184 -1.67 6.48 -3.34
CA LYS A 184 -1.20 6.76 -4.70
C LYS A 184 -1.02 5.46 -5.51
N ASN A 185 -0.50 4.40 -4.91
CA ASN A 185 -0.40 3.10 -5.58
C ASN A 185 -1.79 2.50 -5.88
N LEU A 186 -2.75 2.62 -4.96
CA LEU A 186 -4.14 2.23 -5.20
C LEU A 186 -4.76 2.99 -6.39
N PHE A 187 -4.55 4.30 -6.46
CA PHE A 187 -5.04 5.11 -7.59
C PHE A 187 -4.43 4.65 -8.92
N TRP A 188 -3.12 4.39 -8.95
CA TRP A 188 -2.46 3.86 -10.15
C TRP A 188 -2.91 2.43 -10.50
N GLN A 189 -3.16 1.57 -9.50
CA GLN A 189 -3.75 0.26 -9.71
C GLN A 189 -5.08 0.39 -10.46
N GLY A 190 -5.98 1.25 -9.97
CA GLY A 190 -7.27 1.51 -10.61
C GLY A 190 -7.13 2.01 -12.05
N ASN A 191 -6.25 2.99 -12.30
CA ASN A 191 -6.01 3.50 -13.66
C ASN A 191 -5.50 2.42 -14.62
N TYR A 192 -4.57 1.56 -14.18
CA TYR A 192 -4.10 0.45 -15.01
C TYR A 192 -5.21 -0.57 -15.28
N THR A 193 -6.06 -0.87 -14.29
CA THR A 193 -7.22 -1.74 -14.49
C THR A 193 -8.23 -1.15 -15.47
N VAL A 194 -8.48 0.16 -15.43
CA VAL A 194 -9.32 0.85 -16.42
C VAL A 194 -8.70 0.79 -17.80
N ALA A 195 -7.39 1.04 -17.93
CA ALA A 195 -6.68 0.94 -19.20
C ALA A 195 -6.71 -0.49 -19.78
N GLN A 196 -6.53 -1.52 -18.94
CA GLN A 196 -6.70 -2.92 -19.32
C GLN A 196 -8.10 -3.18 -19.88
N PHE A 197 -9.14 -2.72 -19.17
CA PHE A 197 -10.53 -2.85 -19.61
C PHE A 197 -10.80 -2.14 -20.94
N LEU A 198 -10.36 -0.90 -21.09
CA LEU A 198 -10.54 -0.15 -22.34
C LEU A 198 -9.84 -0.81 -23.53
N MET A 199 -8.63 -1.35 -23.33
CA MET A 199 -7.91 -2.10 -24.37
C MET A 199 -8.61 -3.41 -24.73
N PHE A 200 -9.23 -4.08 -23.76
CA PHE A 200 -10.05 -5.26 -24.03
C PHE A 200 -11.31 -4.89 -24.83
N ILE A 201 -11.98 -3.78 -24.51
CA ILE A 201 -13.12 -3.28 -25.32
C ILE A 201 -12.66 -2.90 -26.73
N LEU A 202 -11.52 -2.24 -26.87
CA LEU A 202 -10.95 -1.90 -28.18
C LEU A 202 -10.66 -3.14 -29.01
N PHE A 203 -10.19 -4.23 -28.39
CA PHE A 203 -10.07 -5.53 -29.04
C PHE A 203 -11.42 -5.99 -29.61
N VAL A 204 -12.50 -5.97 -28.82
CA VAL A 204 -13.84 -6.39 -29.26
C VAL A 204 -14.32 -5.54 -30.44
N VAL A 205 -14.18 -4.22 -30.35
CA VAL A 205 -14.58 -3.30 -31.43
C VAL A 205 -13.76 -3.54 -32.69
N THR A 206 -12.44 -3.73 -32.56
CA THR A 206 -11.55 -4.01 -33.69
C THR A 206 -11.90 -5.33 -34.35
N ALA A 207 -12.19 -6.37 -33.56
CA ALA A 207 -12.64 -7.64 -34.09
C ALA A 207 -13.94 -7.47 -34.88
N LEU A 208 -14.97 -6.85 -34.28
CA LEU A 208 -16.29 -6.67 -34.91
C LEU A 208 -16.22 -5.84 -36.21
N THR A 209 -15.46 -4.75 -36.21
CA THR A 209 -15.35 -3.86 -37.39
C THR A 209 -14.59 -4.48 -38.56
N ASN A 210 -13.75 -5.48 -38.30
CA ASN A 210 -12.99 -6.19 -39.34
C ASN A 210 -13.65 -7.50 -39.79
N ILE A 211 -14.82 -7.85 -39.24
CA ILE A 211 -15.61 -8.97 -39.76
C ILE A 211 -16.02 -8.64 -41.18
N LYS A 212 -15.57 -9.44 -42.14
CA LYS A 212 -16.07 -9.37 -43.51
C LYS A 212 -17.50 -9.90 -43.51
N ASN A 213 -18.43 -9.15 -44.12
CA ASN A 213 -19.75 -9.68 -44.44
C ASN A 213 -19.53 -10.93 -45.32
N ILE A 214 -19.90 -12.09 -44.79
CA ILE A 214 -19.92 -13.37 -45.49
C ILE A 214 -21.04 -13.33 -46.53
#